data_AF-A0A5F0JMP7-F1
#
_entry.id   AF-A0A5F0JMP7-F1
#
_cell.length_a   1.000
_cell.length_b   1.000
_cell.length_c   1.000
_cell.angle_alpha   90.00
_cell.angle_beta   90.00
_cell.angle_gamma   90.00
#
_symmetry.space_group_name_H-M   'P 1'
#
loop_
_entity.id
_entity.type
_entity.pdbx_description
1 polymer ?
#
loop_
_entity_poly.entity_id
_entity_poly.type
_entity_poly.pdbx_seq_one_letter_code
_entity_poly.pdbx_strand_id
1 'polypeptide(L)' 'MSPHILIDEALEALEHPASEPGAQRVVLNMITNMLTGNAITNEEFAHYCQRLLKITRQRKEAA' A
#
# COMPACT_ATOMS: atom_id res chain seq x y z
N MET A 1 -1.21 -6.62 16.12
CA MET A 1 -0.41 -5.58 15.43
C MET A 1 -1.36 -4.49 14.95
N SER A 2 -0.98 -3.22 15.01
CA SER A 2 -1.85 -2.12 14.56
C SER A 2 -2.05 -2.20 13.04
N PRO A 3 -3.27 -1.97 12.51
CA PRO A 3 -3.51 -1.97 11.06
C PRO A 3 -2.61 -0.96 10.32
N HIS A 4 -2.30 0.18 10.95
CA HIS A 4 -1.40 1.19 10.39
C HIS A 4 0.02 0.66 10.19
N ILE A 5 0.56 -0.06 11.18
CA ILE A 5 1.91 -0.66 11.11
C ILE A 5 1.98 -1.66 9.96
N LEU A 6 0.96 -2.53 9.84
CA LEU A 6 0.93 -3.52 8.76
C LEU A 6 0.88 -2.87 7.37
N ILE A 7 0.13 -1.77 7.23
CA ILE A 7 0.06 -1.02 5.96
C ILE A 7 1.39 -0.34 5.67
N ASP A 8 2.04 0.25 6.67
CA ASP A 8 3.35 0.91 6.51
C ASP A 8 4.43 -0.09 6.10
N GLU A 9 4.54 -1.23 6.78
CA GLU A 9 5.49 -2.31 6.42
C GLU A 9 5.26 -2.82 5.00
N ALA A 10 3.99 -2.99 4.59
CA ALA A 10 3.66 -3.45 3.24
C ALA A 10 4.00 -2.42 2.16
N LEU A 11 3.84 -1.12 2.46
CA LEU A 11 4.22 -0.03 1.56
C LEU A 11 5.75 0.09 1.46
N GLU A 12 6.46 0.02 2.59
CA GLU A 12 7.93 0.05 2.62
C GLU A 12 8.54 -1.14 1.87
N ALA A 13 8.00 -2.34 2.06
CA ALA A 13 8.43 -3.51 1.31
C ALA A 13 8.27 -3.29 -0.20
N LEU A 14 7.17 -2.65 -0.63
CA LEU A 14 6.88 -2.40 -2.04
C LEU A 14 7.84 -1.40 -2.70
N GLU A 15 8.46 -0.49 -1.94
CA GLU A 15 9.48 0.44 -2.42
C GLU A 15 10.78 -0.27 -2.83
N HIS A 16 11.01 -1.48 -2.34
CA HIS A 16 12.21 -2.24 -2.67
C HIS A 16 12.24 -2.61 -4.17
N PRO A 17 13.35 -2.36 -4.92
CA PRO A 17 13.43 -2.63 -6.35
C PRO A 17 13.19 -4.09 -6.73
N ALA A 18 13.52 -5.00 -5.82
CA ALA A 18 13.32 -6.45 -5.98
C ALA A 18 11.88 -6.93 -5.75
N SER A 19 10.96 -6.03 -5.38
CA SER A 19 9.55 -6.38 -5.19
C SER A 19 8.93 -6.96 -6.44
N GLU A 20 8.14 -8.01 -6.30
CA GLU A 20 7.55 -8.69 -7.46
C GLU A 20 6.61 -7.78 -8.28
N PRO A 21 6.59 -7.94 -9.62
CA PRO A 21 5.59 -7.30 -10.47
C PRO A 21 4.17 -7.65 -9.99
N GLY A 22 3.34 -6.63 -9.77
CA GLY A 22 1.96 -6.83 -9.31
C GLY A 22 1.78 -6.88 -7.79
N ALA A 23 2.85 -6.86 -6.98
CA ALA A 23 2.77 -6.77 -5.52
C ALA A 23 1.92 -5.58 -5.03
N GLN A 24 1.89 -4.48 -5.79
CA GLN A 24 1.04 -3.31 -5.54
C GLN A 24 -0.46 -3.65 -5.46
N ARG A 25 -0.93 -4.69 -6.19
CA ARG A 25 -2.31 -5.14 -6.15
C ARG A 25 -2.62 -5.88 -4.85
N VAL A 26 -1.65 -6.61 -4.30
CA VAL A 26 -1.76 -7.27 -2.99
C VAL A 26 -1.90 -6.22 -1.88
N VAL A 27 -1.03 -5.20 -1.90
CA VAL A 27 -1.07 -4.09 -0.94
C VAL A 27 -2.38 -3.31 -1.03
N LEU A 28 -2.87 -3.02 -2.24
CA LEU A 28 -4.17 -2.36 -2.43
C LEU A 28 -5.33 -3.18 -1.84
N ASN A 29 -5.40 -4.48 -2.15
CA ASN A 29 -6.42 -5.36 -1.60
C ASN A 29 -6.37 -5.42 -0.07
N MET A 30 -5.17 -5.42 0.52
CA MET A 30 -5.00 -5.38 1.97
C MET A 30 -5.58 -4.08 2.56
N ILE A 31 -5.24 -2.92 1.99
CA ILE A 31 -5.75 -1.61 2.44
C ILE A 31 -7.28 -1.55 2.29
N THR A 32 -7.84 -2.06 1.18
CA THR A 32 -9.30 -2.16 0.99
C THR A 32 -9.95 -3.05 2.03
N ASN A 33 -9.37 -4.21 2.34
CA ASN A 33 -9.91 -5.10 3.37
C ASN A 33 -9.93 -4.43 4.75
N MET A 34 -8.86 -3.68 5.09
CA MET A 34 -8.81 -2.91 6.34
C MET A 34 -9.91 -1.85 6.41
N LEU A 35 -10.20 -1.15 5.30
CA LEU A 35 -11.33 -0.21 5.23
C LEU A 35 -12.66 -0.93 5.42
N THR A 36 -12.91 -2.01 4.68
CA THR A 36 -14.18 -2.76 4.77
C THR A 36 -14.40 -3.40 6.15
N GLY A 37 -13.30 -3.69 6.87
CA GLY A 37 -13.33 -4.17 8.24
C GLY A 37 -13.43 -3.07 9.29
N ASN A 38 -13.60 -1.80 8.90
CA ASN A 38 -13.57 -0.62 9.78
C ASN A 38 -12.30 -0.50 10.64
N ALA A 39 -11.18 -1.07 10.17
CA ALA A 39 -9.88 -0.99 10.86
C ALA A 39 -9.16 0.32 10.57
N ILE A 40 -9.55 1.02 9.50
CA ILE A 40 -9.11 2.37 9.13
C ILE A 40 -10.31 3.18 8.64
N THR A 41 -10.20 4.50 8.70
CA THR A 41 -11.18 5.45 8.18
C THR A 41 -11.04 5.66 6.66
N ASN A 42 -12.04 6.31 6.06
CA ASN A 42 -11.97 6.72 4.66
C ASN A 42 -10.81 7.69 4.37
N GLU A 43 -10.49 8.57 5.31
CA GLU A 43 -9.39 9.55 5.18
C GLU A 43 -8.05 8.83 5.17
N GLU A 44 -7.86 7.87 6.08
CA GLU A 44 -6.65 7.04 6.13
C GLU A 44 -6.53 6.14 4.89
N PHE A 45 -7.64 5.56 4.42
CA PHE A 45 -7.65 4.82 3.17
C PHE A 45 -7.18 5.69 2.00
N ALA A 46 -7.72 6.90 1.86
CA ALA A 46 -7.30 7.83 0.82
C ALA A 46 -5.80 8.18 0.94
N HIS A 47 -5.32 8.43 2.16
CA HIS A 47 -3.90 8.67 2.44
C HIS A 47 -3.01 7.51 1.98
N TYR A 48 -3.35 6.26 2.33
CA TYR A 48 -2.56 5.09 1.95
C TYR A 48 -2.63 4.81 0.45
N CYS A 49 -3.77 5.02 -0.20
CA CYS A 49 -3.88 4.91 -1.66
C CYS A 49 -3.00 5.93 -2.39
N GLN A 50 -2.89 7.16 -1.87
CA GLN A 50 -1.98 8.18 -2.44
C GLN A 50 -0.51 7.75 -2.31
N ARG A 51 -0.11 7.19 -1.16
CA ARG A 51 1.25 6.64 -0.97
C ARG A 51 1.52 5.49 -1.94
N LEU A 52 0.60 4.54 -2.05
CA LEU A 52 0.72 3.41 -2.98
C LEU A 52 0.88 3.88 -4.45
N LEU A 53 0.11 4.89 -4.86
CA LEU A 53 0.21 5.47 -6.21
C LEU A 53 1.59 6.09 -6.46
N LYS A 54 2.15 6.80 -5.47
CA LYS A 54 3.48 7.40 -5.56
C LYS A 54 4.55 6.32 -5.77
N ILE A 55 4.54 5.27 -4.96
CA ILE A 55 5.47 4.14 -5.05
C ILE A 55 5.38 3.46 -6.42
N THR A 56 4.16 3.18 -6.88
CA THR A 56 3.92 2.54 -8.17
C THR A 56 4.46 3.37 -9.35
N ARG A 57 4.31 4.69 -9.29
CA ARG A 57 4.84 5.61 -10.32
C ARG A 57 6.37 5.61 -10.33
N GLN A 58 6.99 5.74 -9.17
CA GLN A 58 8.46 5.72 -9.04
C GLN A 58 9.06 4.43 -9.61
N ARG A 59 8.40 3.29 -9.35
CA ARG A 59 8.84 1.98 -9.88
C ARG A 59 8.69 1.85 -11.39
N LYS A 60 7.67 2.47 -11.98
CA LYS A 60 7.49 2.50 -13.44
C LYS A 60 8.54 3.38 -14.13
N GLU A 61 8.99 4.45 -13.48
CA GLU A 61 10.03 5.34 -14.02
C GLU A 61 11.44 4.76 -13.92
N ALA A 62 11.67 3.84 -12.97
CA ALA A 62 12.96 3.17 -12.75
C ALA A 62 13.18 1.89 -13.57
N ALA A 63 12.14 1.40 -14.28
CA ALA A 63 12.14 0.17 -15.07
C ALA A 63 12.19 0.46 -16.58
#